data_AF-A0A6G2Q8K3-F1
#
_entry.id   AF-A0A6G2Q8K3-F1
#
_cell.length_a   1.000
_cell.length_b   1.000
_cell.length_c   1.000
_cell.angle_alpha   90.00
_cell.angle_beta   90.00
_cell.angle_gamma   90.00
#
_symmetry.space_group_name_H-M   'P 1'
#
loop_
_entity.id
_entity.type
_entity.pdbx_description
1 polymer ?
#
loop_
_entity_poly.entity_id
_entity_poly.type
_entity_poly.pdbx_seq_one_letter_code
_entity_poly.pdbx_strand_id
1 'polypeptide(L)'
;FLTHNISIHTAHHVAPVIPYYNLPKAQETLKARYPGMVRERRFSFGQMWDIVRHLHFYDTESGYYADLARNKVEPKTAVPSAAKGAP
;
A
#
# COMPACT_ATOMS: atom_id res chain seq x y z
N PHE A 1 -11.88 -9.62 13.66
CA PHE A 1 -11.21 -10.54 14.59
C PHE A 1 -10.00 -11.23 13.93
N LEU A 2 -10.13 -11.89 12.78
CA LEU A 2 -8.98 -12.60 12.15
C LEU A 2 -7.76 -11.72 11.83
N THR A 3 -7.99 -10.47 11.42
CA THR A 3 -6.92 -9.62 10.89
C THR A 3 -6.24 -8.76 11.93
N HIS A 4 -6.65 -8.79 13.20
CA HIS A 4 -6.05 -8.03 14.30
C HIS A 4 -5.51 -6.65 13.83
N ASN A 5 -6.40 -5.73 13.39
CA ASN A 5 -6.09 -4.38 12.89
C ASN A 5 -4.94 -4.26 11.86
N ILE A 6 -4.46 -5.34 11.24
CA ILE A 6 -3.37 -5.31 10.26
C ILE A 6 -3.74 -4.47 9.03
N SER A 7 -5.03 -4.44 8.68
CA SER A 7 -5.57 -3.64 7.58
C SER A 7 -5.51 -2.14 7.82
N ILE A 8 -5.28 -1.71 9.06
CA ILE A 8 -5.12 -0.30 9.46
C ILE A 8 -3.76 -0.04 10.11
N HIS A 9 -2.80 -0.95 9.87
CA HIS A 9 -1.44 -0.83 10.39
C HIS A 9 -0.67 0.36 9.81
N THR A 10 -1.16 0.95 8.71
CA THR A 10 -0.66 2.23 8.17
C THR A 10 -0.55 3.31 9.25
N ALA A 11 -1.54 3.42 10.15
CA ALA A 11 -1.48 4.38 11.24
C ALA A 11 -0.30 4.14 12.21
N HIS A 12 0.09 2.88 12.40
CA HIS A 12 1.28 2.52 13.19
C HIS A 12 2.56 2.94 12.48
N HIS A 13 2.68 2.74 11.17
CA HIS A 13 3.88 3.17 10.43
C HIS A 13 4.08 4.69 10.41
N VAL A 14 2.98 5.46 10.45
CA VAL A 14 3.05 6.93 10.56
C VAL A 14 3.52 7.35 11.96
N ALA A 15 3.07 6.67 13.01
CA ALA A 15 3.44 6.96 14.39
C ALA A 15 3.61 5.66 15.19
N PRO A 16 4.82 5.07 15.20
CA PRO A 16 5.06 3.75 15.82
C PRO A 16 4.81 3.71 17.33
N VAL A 17 4.81 4.87 18.00
CA VAL A 17 4.47 4.99 19.42
C VAL A 17 3.00 4.65 19.72
N ILE A 18 2.11 4.68 18.71
CA ILE A 18 0.70 4.38 18.90
C ILE A 18 0.54 2.88 19.16
N PRO A 19 0.01 2.49 20.33
CA PRO A 19 -0.19 1.08 20.64
C PRO A 19 -1.30 0.49 19.76
N TYR A 20 -1.18 -0.80 19.52
CA TYR A 20 -2.05 -1.59 18.67
C TYR A 20 -3.56 -1.36 18.88
N TYR A 21 -4.01 -1.30 20.14
CA TYR A 21 -5.42 -1.14 20.50
C TYR A 21 -5.96 0.27 20.16
N ASN A 22 -5.09 1.25 19.91
CA ASN A 22 -5.45 2.61 19.49
C ASN A 22 -5.42 2.81 17.98
N LEU A 23 -5.07 1.79 17.18
CA LEU A 23 -5.00 1.90 15.72
C LEU A 23 -6.32 2.32 15.05
N PRO A 24 -7.52 1.84 15.47
CA PRO A 24 -8.78 2.29 14.87
C PRO A 24 -8.97 3.80 14.98
N LYS A 25 -8.79 4.35 16.19
CA LYS A 25 -8.90 5.79 16.45
C LYS A 25 -7.83 6.60 15.71
N ALA A 26 -6.61 6.06 15.63
CA ALA A 26 -5.51 6.70 14.91
C ALA A 26 -5.76 6.76 13.40
N GLN A 27 -6.25 5.66 12.81
CA GLN A 27 -6.62 5.59 11.40
C GLN A 27 -7.75 6.59 11.07
N GLU A 28 -8.81 6.65 11.88
CA GLU A 28 -9.89 7.62 11.70
C GLU A 28 -9.39 9.06 11.75
N THR A 29 -8.51 9.37 12.71
CA THR A 29 -7.88 10.69 12.83
C THR A 29 -7.04 11.03 11.59
N LEU A 30 -6.28 10.06 11.08
CA LEU A 30 -5.46 10.24 9.88
C LEU A 30 -6.32 10.56 8.66
N LYS A 31 -7.41 9.81 8.45
CA LYS A 31 -8.36 10.05 7.36
C LYS A 31 -9.03 11.41 7.44
N ALA A 32 -9.43 11.82 8.65
CA ALA A 32 -10.11 13.09 8.87
C ALA A 32 -9.19 14.30 8.65
N ARG A 33 -7.92 14.22 9.09
CA ARG A 33 -6.96 15.32 8.96
C ARG A 33 -6.31 15.41 7.58
N TYR A 34 -6.19 14.29 6.87
CA TYR A 34 -5.49 14.19 5.59
C TYR A 34 -6.37 13.52 4.53
N PRO A 35 -7.49 14.14 4.14
CA PRO A 35 -8.39 13.58 3.15
C PRO A 35 -7.66 13.34 1.82
N GLY A 36 -7.85 12.16 1.24
CA GLY A 36 -7.21 11.76 -0.02
C GLY A 36 -5.77 11.28 0.08
N MET A 37 -5.10 11.43 1.23
CA MET A 37 -3.74 10.90 1.42
C MET A 37 -3.73 9.41 1.82
N VAL A 38 -4.77 8.96 2.52
CA VAL A 38 -4.93 7.55 2.89
C VAL A 38 -5.64 6.80 1.77
N ARG A 39 -4.95 5.82 1.18
CA ARG A 39 -5.55 4.94 0.17
C ARG A 39 -6.23 3.75 0.85
N GLU A 40 -7.55 3.70 0.73
CA GLU A 40 -8.35 2.56 1.20
C GLU A 40 -9.13 1.91 0.05
N ARG A 41 -9.23 0.59 0.12
CA ARG A 41 -9.98 -0.24 -0.84
C ARG A 41 -10.62 -1.38 -0.09
N ARG A 42 -11.79 -1.81 -0.57
CA ARG A 42 -12.41 -3.05 -0.08
C ARG A 42 -11.62 -4.23 -0.61
N PHE A 43 -11.24 -5.13 0.29
CA PHE A 43 -10.48 -6.32 -0.08
C PHE A 43 -11.24 -7.17 -1.10
N SER A 44 -10.51 -7.64 -2.12
CA SER A 44 -10.96 -8.70 -3.01
C SER A 44 -9.78 -9.58 -3.40
N PHE A 45 -10.03 -10.89 -3.56
CA PHE A 45 -9.00 -11.83 -3.99
C PHE A 45 -8.48 -11.51 -5.39
N GLY A 46 -9.35 -11.06 -6.30
CA GLY A 46 -8.95 -10.63 -7.64
C GLY A 46 -7.93 -9.49 -7.62
N GLN A 47 -8.15 -8.47 -6.78
CA GLN A 47 -7.19 -7.38 -6.62
C GLN A 47 -5.89 -7.84 -5.97
N MET A 48 -5.96 -8.71 -4.95
CA MET A 48 -4.75 -9.26 -4.33
C MET A 48 -3.89 -9.99 -5.36
N TRP A 49 -4.53 -10.81 -6.20
CA TRP A 49 -3.84 -11.58 -7.22
C TRP A 49 -3.26 -10.70 -8.33
N ASP A 50 -3.97 -9.64 -8.71
CA ASP A 50 -3.46 -8.61 -9.62
C ASP A 50 -2.21 -7.93 -9.06
N ILE A 51 -2.22 -7.54 -7.78
CA ILE A 51 -1.05 -6.96 -7.11
C ILE A 51 0.12 -7.93 -7.15
N VAL A 52 -0.07 -9.18 -6.75
CA VAL A 52 1.00 -10.19 -6.68
C VAL A 52 1.66 -10.41 -8.03
N ARG A 53 0.89 -10.41 -9.13
CA ARG A 53 1.43 -10.57 -10.48
C ARG A 53 2.25 -9.39 -10.99
N HIS A 54 2.02 -8.19 -10.44
CA HIS A 54 2.71 -6.96 -10.84
C HIS A 54 3.72 -6.48 -9.79
N LEU A 55 4.08 -7.33 -8.81
CA LEU A 55 5.13 -7.02 -7.87
C LEU A 55 6.50 -7.00 -8.56
N HIS A 56 7.31 -6.03 -8.15
CA HIS A 56 8.70 -5.91 -8.57
C HIS A 56 9.59 -6.16 -7.35
N PHE A 57 10.43 -7.19 -7.42
CA PHE A 57 11.35 -7.57 -6.36
C PHE A 57 12.72 -6.96 -6.66
N TYR A 58 13.32 -6.32 -5.66
CA TYR A 58 14.67 -5.79 -5.79
C TYR A 58 15.69 -6.93 -5.73
N ASP A 59 16.55 -7.04 -6.74
CA ASP A 59 17.67 -7.99 -6.78
C ASP A 59 18.95 -7.28 -6.34
N THR A 60 19.55 -7.77 -5.26
CA THR A 60 20.77 -7.21 -4.67
C THR A 60 22.03 -7.50 -5.47
N GLU A 61 22.05 -8.54 -6.32
CA GLU A 61 23.21 -8.89 -7.14
C GLU A 61 23.29 -8.05 -8.41
N SER A 62 22.18 -7.94 -9.13
CA SER A 62 22.12 -7.17 -10.38
C SER A 62 21.84 -5.68 -10.15
N GLY A 63 21.29 -5.31 -8.98
CA GLY A 63 20.86 -3.94 -8.67
C GLY A 63 19.59 -3.50 -9.40
N TYR A 64 18.91 -4.42 -10.09
CA TYR A 64 17.67 -4.14 -10.81
C TYR A 64 16.44 -4.70 -10.10
N TYR A 65 15.26 -4.23 -10.51
CA TYR A 65 14.01 -4.86 -10.12
C TYR A 65 13.65 -5.97 -11.09
N ALA A 66 13.08 -7.06 -10.58
CA ALA A 66 12.63 -8.20 -11.35
C ALA A 66 11.15 -8.49 -11.08
N ASP A 67 10.45 -9.04 -12.08
CA ASP A 67 9.08 -9.52 -11.92
C ASP A 67 9.03 -10.86 -11.16
N LEU A 68 7.81 -11.39 -10.98
CA LEU A 68 7.62 -12.67 -10.29
C LEU A 68 8.32 -13.86 -11.00
N ALA A 69 8.56 -13.77 -12.30
CA ALA A 69 9.28 -14.76 -13.10
C ALA A 69 10.80 -14.50 -13.18
N ARG A 70 11.30 -13.51 -12.42
CA ARG A 70 12.69 -13.04 -12.38
C ARG A 70 13.19 -12.40 -13.69
N ASN A 71 12.29 -11.91 -14.54
CA ASN A 71 12.70 -11.08 -15.66
C ASN A 71 13.00 -9.67 -15.18
N LYS A 72 14.07 -9.06 -15.70
CA LYS A 72 14.42 -7.66 -15.42
C LYS A 72 13.27 -6.75 -15.85
N VAL A 73 12.87 -5.85 -14.95
CA VAL A 73 11.84 -4.84 -15.21
C VAL A 73 12.49 -3.48 -15.41
N GLU A 74 12.28 -2.91 -16.58
CA GLU A 74 12.74 -1.55 -16.87
C GLU A 74 11.87 -0.50 -16.14
N PRO A 75 12.45 0.60 -15.64
CA PRO A 75 11.69 1.67 -15.00
C PRO A 75 10.64 2.23 -15.97
N LYS A 76 9.37 2.19 -15.58
CA LYS A 76 8.31 2.84 -16.35
C LYS A 76 8.40 4.35 -16.13
N THR A 77 8.45 5.12 -17.21
CA THR A 77 8.34 6.58 -17.15
C THR A 77 7.03 6.95 -16.47
N ALA A 78 7.09 7.69 -15.37
CA ALA A 78 5.91 8.10 -14.64
C ALA A 78 5.07 9.04 -15.52
N VAL A 79 3.88 8.59 -15.92
CA VAL A 79 2.87 9.50 -16.47
C VAL A 79 2.24 10.21 -15.28
N PRO A 80 2.14 11.55 -15.27
CA PRO A 80 1.47 12.28 -14.20
C PRO A 80 0.07 11.71 -14.00
N SER A 81 -0.23 11.19 -12.80
CA SER A 81 -1.57 10.72 -12.48
C SER A 81 -2.49 11.94 -12.48
N ALA A 82 -3.30 12.12 -13.53
CA ALA A 82 -4.41 13.04 -13.50
C ALA A 82 -5.25 12.68 -12.27
N ALA A 83 -5.40 13.64 -11.35
CA ALA A 83 -6.24 13.48 -10.18
C ALA A 83 -7.67 13.22 -10.67
N LYS A 84 -8.07 11.95 -10.78
CA LYS A 84 -9.48 11.59 -10.89
C LYS A 84 -10.11 11.90 -9.53
N GLY A 85 -10.53 13.15 -9.38
CA GLY A 85 -11.63 13.46 -8.47
C GLY A 85 -12.80 12.58 -8.86
N ALA A 86 -13.36 11.88 -7.90
CA ALA A 86 -14.58 11.12 -8.07
C ALA A 86 -15.36 11.19 -6.74
N PRO A 87 -16.70 11.21 -6.85
CA PRO A 87 -17.64 11.93 -5.98
C PRO A 87 -17.83 11.35 -4.58
#